data_AF-A0A956BHQ8-F1
#
_entry.id   AF-A0A956BHQ8-F1
#
_cell.length_a   1.000
_cell.length_b   1.000
_cell.length_c   1.000
_cell.angle_alpha   90.00
_cell.angle_beta   90.00
_cell.angle_gamma   90.00
#
_symmetry.space_group_name_H-M   'P 1'
#
loop_
_entity.id
_entity.type
_entity.pdbx_description
1 polymer ?
#
loop_
_entity_poly.entity_id
_entity_poly.type
_entity_poly.pdbx_seq_one_letter_code
_entity_poly.pdbx_strand_id
1 'polypeptide(L)'
;MSDEFEDDRKEKVLHARVSENLDHELKARAKALGMSVSNLVRNVLQHSMGLVGDVVVDGANIGRAFRGDQQADVSPVVAAPSPASNLVLGWQGLTLNLNAICGRCNAILPKGSRAAVSVTTSGMGQEIICPDCVPSLDNEERQ
;
A
#
# COMPACT_ATOMS: atom_id res chain seq x y z
N MET A 1 26.65 -29.02 20.47
CA MET A 1 26.16 -27.90 21.30
C MET A 1 25.78 -26.76 20.37
N SER A 2 24.56 -26.85 19.83
CA SER A 2 23.85 -25.76 19.15
C SER A 2 22.37 -26.07 19.34
N ASP A 3 21.93 -25.91 20.58
CA ASP A 3 20.52 -25.76 20.95
C ASP A 3 20.14 -24.32 20.60
N GLU A 4 19.36 -24.11 19.56
CA GLU A 4 18.52 -22.91 19.40
C GLU A 4 17.69 -23.13 18.15
N PHE A 5 16.46 -23.63 18.30
CA PHE A 5 15.24 -23.28 17.54
C PHE A 5 14.13 -24.28 17.92
N GLU A 6 13.85 -24.43 19.22
CA GLU A 6 12.58 -24.98 19.69
C GLU A 6 11.84 -23.88 20.47
N ASP A 7 11.08 -23.06 19.75
CA ASP A 7 9.95 -22.29 20.32
C ASP A 7 8.68 -22.64 19.52
N ASP A 8 8.29 -23.89 19.65
CA ASP A 8 7.06 -24.43 19.08
C ASP A 8 5.89 -24.06 20.01
N ARG A 9 4.96 -23.24 19.49
CA ARG A 9 3.56 -23.05 19.97
C ARG A 9 3.28 -22.08 21.13
N LYS A 10 3.78 -20.85 21.10
CA LYS A 10 3.12 -19.75 21.85
C LYS A 10 2.78 -18.58 20.94
N GLU A 11 1.50 -18.23 20.90
CA GLU A 11 1.08 -16.95 20.32
C GLU A 11 1.75 -15.81 21.12
N LYS A 12 2.57 -15.02 20.43
CA LYS A 12 3.25 -13.87 21.04
C LYS A 12 2.24 -12.73 21.20
N VAL A 13 1.91 -12.40 22.44
CA VAL A 13 0.96 -11.33 22.79
C VAL A 13 1.69 -9.99 22.81
N LEU A 14 1.18 -9.03 22.03
CA LEU A 14 1.71 -7.67 21.98
C LEU A 14 0.81 -6.73 22.78
N HIS A 15 1.41 -6.05 23.76
CA HIS A 15 0.74 -4.97 24.51
C HIS A 15 1.23 -3.62 23.99
N ALA A 16 0.30 -2.78 23.51
CA ALA A 16 0.58 -1.44 23.04
C ALA A 16 -0.24 -0.42 23.83
N ARG A 17 0.34 0.75 24.08
CA ARG A 17 -0.41 1.91 24.60
C ARG A 17 -1.01 2.65 23.42
N VAL A 18 -2.31 2.91 23.46
CA VAL A 18 -3.05 3.62 22.41
C VAL A 18 -3.91 4.72 23.04
N SER A 19 -4.23 5.75 22.27
CA SER A 19 -5.18 6.78 22.70
C SER A 19 -6.60 6.22 22.79
N GLU A 20 -7.44 6.81 23.64
CA GLU A 20 -8.86 6.39 23.77
C GLU A 20 -9.63 6.51 22.46
N ASN A 21 -9.35 7.56 21.68
CA ASN A 21 -9.96 7.76 20.37
C ASN A 21 -9.62 6.60 19.41
N LEU A 22 -8.35 6.18 19.36
CA LEU A 22 -7.91 5.10 18.50
C LEU A 22 -8.53 3.76 18.91
N ASP A 23 -8.65 3.48 20.21
CA ASP A 23 -9.34 2.28 20.70
C ASP A 23 -10.82 2.26 20.27
N HIS A 24 -11.51 3.40 20.40
CA HIS A 24 -12.89 3.55 19.95
C HIS A 24 -13.04 3.31 18.43
N GLU A 25 -12.16 3.91 17.64
CA GLU A 25 -12.18 3.75 16.19
C GLU A 25 -11.92 2.29 15.77
N LEU A 26 -10.93 1.63 16.40
CA LEU A 26 -10.63 0.22 16.15
C LEU A 26 -11.82 -0.68 16.47
N LYS A 27 -12.52 -0.44 17.59
CA LYS A 27 -13.74 -1.17 17.95
C LYS A 27 -14.88 -0.94 16.96
N ALA A 28 -15.09 0.31 16.55
CA ALA A 28 -16.14 0.67 15.60
C ALA A 28 -15.91 -0.01 14.23
N ARG A 29 -14.68 0.07 13.71
CA ARG A 29 -14.30 -0.56 12.44
C ARG A 29 -14.37 -2.08 12.51
N ALA A 30 -13.89 -2.70 13.60
CA ALA A 30 -13.98 -4.14 13.80
C ALA A 30 -15.44 -4.63 13.82
N LYS A 31 -16.33 -3.88 14.50
CA LYS A 31 -17.77 -4.17 14.54
C LYS A 31 -18.42 -4.06 13.15
N ALA A 32 -18.12 -3.00 12.40
CA ALA A 32 -18.64 -2.82 11.05
C ALA A 32 -18.22 -3.96 10.10
N LEU A 33 -17.01 -4.50 10.30
CA LEU A 33 -16.46 -5.61 9.53
C LEU A 33 -16.83 -7.00 10.11
N GLY A 34 -17.60 -7.07 11.21
CA GLY A 34 -18.01 -8.33 11.83
C GLY A 34 -16.86 -9.16 12.41
N MET A 35 -15.74 -8.54 12.77
CA MET A 35 -14.52 -9.22 13.26
C MET A 35 -14.11 -8.72 14.65
N SER A 36 -13.20 -9.45 15.31
CA SER A 36 -12.60 -8.99 16.56
C SER A 36 -11.55 -7.90 16.30
N VAL A 37 -11.32 -7.03 17.28
CA VAL A 37 -10.27 -6.00 17.20
C VAL A 37 -8.88 -6.64 17.00
N SER A 38 -8.62 -7.77 17.66
CA SER A 38 -7.36 -8.51 17.50
C SER A 38 -7.15 -8.99 16.07
N ASN A 39 -8.20 -9.51 15.41
CA ASN A 39 -8.13 -9.94 14.00
C ASN A 39 -7.93 -8.75 13.08
N LEU A 40 -8.63 -7.63 13.31
CA LEU A 40 -8.44 -6.41 12.52
C LEU A 40 -6.99 -5.92 12.61
N VAL A 41 -6.45 -5.79 13.84
CA VAL A 41 -5.07 -5.33 14.06
C VAL A 41 -4.06 -6.29 13.44
N ARG A 42 -4.26 -7.61 13.59
CA ARG A 42 -3.40 -8.62 12.96
C ARG A 42 -3.39 -8.47 11.44
N ASN A 43 -4.55 -8.36 10.81
CA ASN A 43 -4.66 -8.19 9.35
C ASN A 43 -3.97 -6.91 8.89
N VAL A 44 -4.23 -5.78 9.55
CA VAL A 44 -3.61 -4.50 9.20
C VAL A 44 -2.09 -4.56 9.33
N LEU A 45 -1.55 -5.13 10.42
CA LEU A 45 -0.10 -5.26 10.61
C LEU A 45 0.55 -6.24 9.62
N GLN A 46 -0.13 -7.33 9.25
CA GLN A 46 0.34 -8.25 8.22
C GLN A 46 0.44 -7.58 6.85
N HIS A 47 -0.57 -6.79 6.48
CA HIS A 47 -0.59 -6.10 5.19
C HIS A 47 0.30 -4.85 5.14
N SER A 48 0.48 -4.13 6.25
CA SER A 48 1.34 -2.94 6.27
C SER A 48 2.84 -3.27 6.23
N MET A 49 3.26 -4.38 6.85
CA MET A 49 4.67 -4.78 6.83
C MET A 49 5.11 -5.40 5.48
N GLY A 50 4.19 -5.96 4.69
CA GLY A 50 4.49 -6.46 3.35
C GLY A 50 4.71 -5.36 2.29
N LEU A 51 4.20 -4.16 2.53
CA LEU A 51 4.27 -3.03 1.58
C LEU A 51 5.62 -2.30 1.61
N VAL A 52 6.38 -2.39 2.70
CA VAL A 52 7.65 -1.65 2.88
C VAL A 52 8.88 -2.45 2.44
N GLY A 53 8.76 -3.78 2.33
CA GLY A 53 9.88 -4.67 1.96
C GLY A 53 10.14 -4.78 0.45
N ASP A 54 9.10 -4.97 -0.36
CA ASP A 54 9.26 -5.24 -1.80
C ASP A 54 9.54 -3.98 -2.63
N VAL A 55 9.02 -2.82 -2.22
CA VAL A 55 9.18 -1.57 -2.97
C VAL A 55 10.62 -1.05 -2.94
N VAL A 56 11.36 -1.28 -1.84
CA VAL A 56 12.73 -0.77 -1.70
C VAL A 56 13.73 -1.63 -2.48
N VAL A 57 13.45 -2.93 -2.66
CA VAL A 57 14.32 -3.84 -3.42
C VAL A 57 14.19 -3.60 -4.93
N ASP A 58 12.98 -3.31 -5.43
CA ASP A 58 12.77 -3.02 -6.85
C ASP A 58 13.21 -1.60 -7.25
N GLY A 59 13.07 -0.61 -6.36
CA GLY A 59 13.54 0.76 -6.63
C GLY A 59 15.06 0.86 -6.85
N ALA A 60 15.84 0.03 -6.15
CA ALA A 60 17.30 -0.01 -6.30
C ALA A 60 17.76 -0.69 -7.61
N ASN A 61 16.93 -1.56 -8.20
CA ASN A 61 17.23 -2.22 -9.47
C ASN A 61 16.73 -1.44 -10.69
N ILE A 62 15.59 -0.77 -10.60
CA ILE A 62 15.07 0.10 -11.68
C ILE A 62 15.97 1.32 -11.90
N GLY A 63 16.60 1.85 -10.84
CA GLY A 63 17.58 2.94 -10.96
C GLY A 63 18.86 2.59 -11.72
N ARG A 64 19.20 1.30 -11.87
CA ARG A 64 20.38 0.84 -12.62
C ARG A 64 20.13 0.63 -14.11
N ALA A 65 18.89 0.32 -14.51
CA ALA A 65 18.54 0.09 -15.90
C ALA A 65 18.45 1.38 -16.75
N PHE A 66 18.35 2.55 -16.11
CA PHE A 66 18.24 3.86 -16.80
C PHE A 66 19.47 4.76 -16.68
N ARG A 67 20.55 4.34 -15.99
CA ARG A 67 21.83 5.09 -15.96
C ARG A 67 22.82 4.55 -16.99
N GLY A 68 22.46 4.68 -18.25
CA GLY A 68 23.45 4.96 -19.28
C GLY A 68 23.58 6.48 -19.38
N ASP A 69 24.75 7.00 -19.02
CA ASP A 69 25.24 8.33 -19.40
C ASP A 69 24.76 9.56 -18.57
N GLN A 70 25.21 9.66 -17.31
CA GLN A 70 25.86 10.88 -16.80
C GLN A 70 26.34 10.67 -15.36
N GLN A 71 27.63 10.91 -15.16
CA GLN A 71 28.31 10.84 -13.88
C GLN A 71 28.82 12.24 -13.56
N ALA A 72 28.21 12.90 -12.56
CA ALA A 72 28.83 13.96 -11.78
C ALA A 72 28.03 14.20 -10.49
N ASP A 73 28.68 13.89 -9.36
CA ASP A 73 28.52 14.44 -8.00
C ASP A 73 27.32 15.36 -7.69
N VAL A 74 26.41 14.97 -6.78
CA VAL A 74 26.24 15.58 -5.43
C VAL A 74 25.32 14.73 -4.50
N SER A 75 25.63 14.79 -3.20
CA SER A 75 25.06 14.19 -1.98
C SER A 75 23.55 13.87 -1.84
N PRO A 76 23.16 12.91 -0.96
CA PRO A 76 21.77 12.55 -0.71
C PRO A 76 21.11 13.55 0.25
N VAL A 77 20.36 14.50 -0.29
CA VAL A 77 19.33 15.18 0.50
C VAL A 77 18.11 14.27 0.51
N VAL A 78 17.81 13.73 1.68
CA VAL A 78 16.52 13.10 1.99
C VAL A 78 15.46 14.20 1.83
N ALA A 79 14.91 14.34 0.63
CA ALA A 79 13.82 15.26 0.37
C ALA A 79 12.59 14.68 1.06
N ALA A 80 12.15 15.34 2.13
CA ALA A 80 10.83 15.11 2.70
C ALA A 80 9.79 15.21 1.57
N PRO A 81 8.88 14.23 1.42
CA PRO A 81 7.85 14.29 0.39
C PRO A 81 6.98 15.52 0.65
N SER A 82 7.09 16.50 -0.24
CA SER A 82 6.21 17.67 -0.24
C SER A 82 4.78 17.17 -0.50
N PRO A 83 3.73 17.65 0.20
CA PRO A 83 2.38 17.11 0.07
C PRO A 83 1.81 17.19 -1.36
N ALA A 84 2.40 18.01 -2.22
CA ALA A 84 2.04 18.12 -3.63
C ALA A 84 2.46 16.91 -4.49
N SER A 85 3.41 16.06 -4.05
CA SER A 85 3.91 14.93 -4.82
C SER A 85 2.93 13.75 -4.90
N ASN A 86 1.85 13.77 -4.13
CA ASN A 86 0.84 12.71 -4.08
C ASN A 86 -0.51 13.12 -4.73
N LEU A 87 -0.57 14.29 -5.37
CA LEU A 87 -1.78 14.70 -6.08
C LEU A 87 -2.01 13.80 -7.30
N VAL A 88 -3.15 13.12 -7.33
CA VAL A 88 -3.56 12.27 -8.46
C VAL A 88 -4.03 13.17 -9.62
N LEU A 89 -3.31 13.12 -10.74
CA LEU A 89 -3.61 13.85 -11.97
C LEU A 89 -4.55 13.08 -12.90
N GLY A 90 -4.62 11.75 -12.76
CA GLY A 90 -5.47 10.92 -13.59
C GLY A 90 -5.20 9.44 -13.42
N TRP A 91 -5.74 8.65 -14.35
CA TRP A 91 -5.73 7.18 -14.29
C TRP A 91 -5.24 6.59 -15.60
N GLN A 92 -4.21 5.74 -15.51
CA GLN A 92 -3.64 5.03 -16.65
C GLN A 92 -4.14 3.59 -16.67
N GLY A 93 -4.75 3.17 -17.77
CA GLY A 93 -5.21 1.78 -17.97
C GLY A 93 -4.05 0.81 -18.12
N LEU A 94 -4.17 -0.37 -17.48
CA LEU A 94 -3.20 -1.47 -17.53
C LEU A 94 -3.88 -2.84 -17.45
N THR A 95 -3.12 -3.89 -17.77
CA THR A 95 -3.51 -5.29 -17.52
C THR A 95 -2.67 -5.84 -16.37
N LEU A 96 -3.31 -6.41 -15.35
CA LEU A 96 -2.63 -6.87 -14.15
C LEU A 96 -1.83 -8.15 -14.38
N ASN A 97 -0.57 -8.20 -13.94
CA ASN A 97 0.23 -9.45 -13.92
C ASN A 97 0.09 -10.24 -12.60
N LEU A 98 -0.51 -9.63 -11.59
CA LEU A 98 -0.78 -10.22 -10.27
C LEU A 98 -2.22 -9.94 -9.87
N ASN A 99 -2.70 -10.62 -8.82
CA ASN A 99 -3.98 -10.25 -8.22
C ASN A 99 -3.80 -8.92 -7.47
N ALA A 100 -4.82 -8.06 -7.52
CA ALA A 100 -4.84 -6.79 -6.81
C ALA A 100 -6.20 -6.59 -6.11
N ILE A 101 -6.30 -5.55 -5.30
CA ILE A 101 -7.54 -5.12 -4.67
C ILE A 101 -7.83 -3.69 -5.16
N CYS A 102 -9.07 -3.42 -5.57
CA CYS A 102 -9.47 -2.07 -5.94
C CYS A 102 -9.42 -1.14 -4.72
N GLY A 103 -8.68 -0.04 -4.80
CA GLY A 103 -8.57 0.96 -3.72
C GLY A 103 -9.89 1.63 -3.33
N ARG A 104 -10.90 1.58 -4.19
CA ARG A 104 -12.22 2.20 -3.97
C ARG A 104 -13.29 1.22 -3.47
N CYS A 105 -13.63 0.20 -4.26
CA CYS A 105 -14.70 -0.74 -3.91
C CYS A 105 -14.21 -2.01 -3.20
N ASN A 106 -12.90 -2.16 -2.99
CA ASN A 106 -12.28 -3.32 -2.36
C ASN A 106 -12.53 -4.67 -3.07
N ALA A 107 -12.97 -4.63 -4.34
CA ALA A 107 -13.13 -5.83 -5.15
C ALA A 107 -11.76 -6.46 -5.46
N ILE A 108 -11.70 -7.80 -5.45
CA ILE A 108 -10.52 -8.56 -5.86
C ILE A 108 -10.43 -8.54 -7.38
N LEU A 109 -9.30 -8.04 -7.90
CA LEU A 109 -8.98 -7.97 -9.31
C LEU A 109 -8.04 -9.12 -9.66
N PRO A 110 -8.49 -10.13 -10.43
CA PRO A 110 -7.66 -11.27 -10.77
C PRO A 110 -6.56 -10.87 -11.77
N LYS A 111 -5.45 -11.61 -11.75
CA LYS A 111 -4.43 -11.54 -12.79
C LYS A 111 -5.05 -11.61 -14.19
N GLY A 112 -4.56 -10.77 -15.10
CA GLY A 112 -5.03 -10.67 -16.49
C GLY A 112 -6.26 -9.78 -16.67
N SER A 113 -6.88 -9.29 -15.59
CA SER A 113 -7.96 -8.31 -15.70
C SER A 113 -7.43 -6.91 -16.00
N ARG A 114 -8.29 -6.08 -16.61
CA ARG A 114 -8.01 -4.66 -16.81
C ARG A 114 -8.24 -3.90 -15.51
N ALA A 115 -7.37 -2.95 -15.22
CA ALA A 115 -7.47 -2.03 -14.10
C ALA A 115 -6.89 -0.67 -14.52
N ALA A 116 -6.98 0.32 -13.65
CA ALA A 116 -6.27 1.58 -13.82
C ALA A 116 -5.39 1.88 -12.61
N VAL A 117 -4.22 2.46 -12.84
CA VAL A 117 -3.31 2.96 -11.79
C VAL A 117 -3.31 4.48 -11.76
N SER A 118 -3.23 5.05 -10.56
CA SER A 118 -3.13 6.49 -10.36
C SER A 118 -1.85 7.03 -11.01
N VAL A 119 -1.95 8.15 -11.71
CA VAL A 119 -0.81 8.95 -12.15
C VAL A 119 -0.79 10.19 -11.27
N THR A 120 0.34 10.46 -10.62
CA THR A 120 0.54 11.60 -9.73
C THR A 120 1.53 12.60 -10.33
N THR A 121 1.65 13.76 -9.69
CA THR A 121 2.67 14.79 -10.03
C THR A 121 4.11 14.28 -9.92
N SER A 122 4.35 13.22 -9.17
CA SER A 122 5.66 12.58 -9.02
C SER A 122 5.88 11.35 -9.90
N GLY A 123 4.89 10.94 -10.69
CA GLY A 123 4.97 9.80 -11.61
C GLY A 123 3.82 8.82 -11.47
N MET A 124 4.08 7.52 -11.58
CA MET A 124 3.07 6.49 -11.32
C MET A 124 2.84 6.38 -9.81
N GLY A 125 1.60 6.52 -9.37
CA GLY A 125 1.19 6.27 -7.99
C GLY A 125 0.96 4.78 -7.72
N GLN A 126 0.49 4.47 -6.51
CA GLN A 126 0.32 3.09 -6.03
C GLN A 126 -1.14 2.63 -5.99
N GLU A 127 -2.09 3.53 -6.24
CA GLU A 127 -3.51 3.19 -6.16
C GLU A 127 -3.98 2.51 -7.44
N ILE A 128 -4.61 1.34 -7.30
CA ILE A 128 -5.18 0.56 -8.40
C ILE A 128 -6.69 0.51 -8.23
N ILE A 129 -7.45 0.82 -9.27
CA ILE A 129 -8.92 0.76 -9.27
C ILE A 129 -9.47 -0.09 -10.41
N CYS A 130 -10.65 -0.67 -10.18
CA CYS A 130 -11.34 -1.46 -11.20
C CYS A 130 -11.91 -0.56 -12.31
N PRO A 131 -12.17 -1.12 -13.51
CA PRO A 131 -12.74 -0.36 -14.63
C PRO A 131 -14.08 0.31 -14.30
N ASP A 132 -14.87 -0.27 -13.40
CA ASP A 132 -16.16 0.27 -12.98
C ASP A 132 -16.02 1.49 -12.04
N CYS A 133 -14.90 1.56 -11.31
CA CYS A 133 -14.60 2.63 -10.37
C CYS A 133 -13.94 3.85 -11.02
N VAL A 134 -13.42 3.75 -12.24
CA VAL A 134 -12.83 4.88 -12.99
C VAL A 134 -13.90 5.91 -13.41
N PRO A 135 -14.96 5.54 -14.16
CA PRO A 135 -15.95 6.51 -14.66
C PRO A 135 -16.83 7.10 -13.54
N SER A 136 -16.87 6.46 -12.38
CA SER A 136 -17.60 6.96 -11.21
C SER A 136 -16.83 8.05 -10.45
N LEU A 137 -15.63 8.45 -10.90
CA LEU A 137 -14.91 9.63 -10.38
C LEU A 137 -15.39 10.92 -11.07
N ASP A 138 -15.81 10.86 -12.34
CA ASP A 138 -16.35 12.00 -13.08
C ASP A 138 -17.66 12.56 -12.48
N ASN A 139 -18.37 11.74 -11.67
CA ASN A 139 -19.66 12.08 -11.08
C ASN A 139 -19.59 12.63 -9.64
N GLU A 140 -18.43 12.55 -8.95
CA GLU A 140 -18.29 13.06 -7.59
C GLU A 140 -17.86 14.55 -7.54
N GLU A 141 -17.24 15.08 -8.60
CA GLU A 141 -16.87 16.51 -8.67
C GLU A 141 -18.03 17.45 -9.10
N ARG A 142 -19.25 16.92 -9.26
CA ARG A 142 -20.45 17.66 -9.71
C ARG A 142 -21.55 17.82 -8.66
N GLN A 143 -21.27 17.53 -7.38
CA GLN A 143 -22.17 17.77 -6.24
C GLN A 143 -21.50 18.69 -5.22
#